data_AF-A0A534M6A8-F1
#
_entry.id   AF-A0A534M6A8-F1
#
_cell.length_a   1.000
_cell.length_b   1.000
_cell.length_c   1.000
_cell.angle_alpha   90.00
_cell.angle_beta   90.00
_cell.angle_gamma   90.00
#
_symmetry.space_group_name_H-M   'P 1'
#
loop_
_entity.id
_entity.type
_entity.pdbx_description
1 polymer ?
#
loop_
_entity_poly.entity_id
_entity_poly.type
_entity_poly.pdbx_seq_one_letter_code
_entity_poly.pdbx_strand_id
1 'polypeptide(L)'
;MGRIFTLFTYKLRFFFGPALRGRFGPLAYLALILIFLPSGFGFGVTLGTTVRDADTTAAIGVLAAPLAGLLSFGMLYALGAGVTAHASEFDFFLTADVRPREYLAADLLFQLVSLLGAGGLSASVAAVGMAVTMGRPAVAALPLFALL
;
A
#
# COMPACT_ATOMS: atom_id res chain seq x y z
N MET A 1 12.11 21.38 9.56
CA MET A 1 11.18 20.33 9.07
C MET A 1 9.75 20.79 9.36
N GLY A 2 8.83 20.69 8.40
CA GLY A 2 7.44 21.16 8.57
C GLY A 2 6.66 20.32 9.58
N ARG A 3 5.66 20.92 10.25
CA ARG A 3 4.86 20.30 11.33
C ARG A 3 4.21 18.98 10.91
N ILE A 4 3.73 18.91 9.67
CA ILE A 4 3.19 17.70 9.02
C ILE A 4 4.23 16.56 8.99
N PHE A 5 5.48 16.86 8.61
CA PHE A 5 6.54 15.85 8.50
C PHE A 5 6.95 15.31 9.89
N THR A 6 6.93 16.15 10.91
CA THR A 6 7.16 15.73 12.30
C THR A 6 6.07 14.75 12.76
N LEU A 7 4.79 15.06 12.50
CA LEU A 7 3.66 14.19 12.83
C LEU A 7 3.70 12.85 12.06
N PHE A 8 4.03 12.90 10.77
CA PHE A 8 4.23 11.71 9.96
C PHE A 8 5.35 10.81 10.51
N THR A 9 6.50 11.39 10.85
CA THR A 9 7.63 10.65 11.42
C THR A 9 7.28 10.04 12.77
N TYR A 10 6.51 10.76 13.59
CA TYR A 10 5.98 10.24 14.85
C TYR A 10 5.09 9.03 14.59
N LYS A 11 4.12 9.11 13.66
CA LYS A 11 3.24 7.99 13.28
C LYS A 11 4.02 6.77 12.79
N LEU A 12 5.00 6.96 11.91
CA LEU A 12 5.87 5.87 11.44
C LEU A 12 6.58 5.16 12.61
N ARG A 13 7.16 5.93 13.54
CA ARG A 13 7.85 5.36 14.72
C ARG A 13 6.88 4.71 15.68
N PHE A 14 5.68 5.25 15.84
CA PHE A 14 4.66 4.70 16.70
C PHE A 14 4.16 3.35 16.17
N PHE A 15 3.84 3.29 14.87
CA PHE A 15 3.29 2.10 14.23
C PHE A 15 4.33 0.99 14.01
N PHE A 16 5.50 1.32 13.45
CA PHE A 16 6.54 0.33 13.13
C PHE A 16 7.58 0.15 14.24
N GLY A 17 7.71 1.10 15.17
CA GLY A 17 8.73 1.06 16.23
C GLY A 17 8.68 -0.18 17.13
N PRO A 18 7.51 -0.65 17.58
CA PRO A 18 7.40 -1.89 18.36
C PRO A 18 7.96 -3.10 17.59
N ALA A 19 7.68 -3.17 16.29
CA ALA A 19 8.17 -4.24 15.45
C ALA A 19 9.67 -4.17 15.21
N LEU A 20 10.21 -2.97 14.97
CA LEU A 20 11.64 -2.74 14.76
C LEU A 20 12.48 -3.04 16.01
N ARG A 21 11.88 -2.97 17.21
CA ARG A 21 12.55 -3.23 18.50
C ARG A 21 12.39 -4.66 19.01
N GLY A 22 11.51 -5.47 18.40
CA GLY A 22 11.28 -6.85 18.81
C GLY A 22 12.48 -7.77 18.53
N ARG A 23 12.47 -8.99 19.09
CA ARG A 23 13.53 -10.01 18.92
C ARG A 23 13.89 -10.28 17.45
N PHE A 24 12.90 -10.20 16.55
CA PHE A 24 13.07 -10.42 15.11
C PHE A 24 13.11 -9.11 14.31
N GLY A 25 12.99 -7.95 14.97
CA GLY A 25 13.05 -6.63 14.36
C GLY A 25 12.21 -6.51 13.06
N PRO A 26 12.76 -5.92 11.99
CA PRO A 26 12.05 -5.76 10.71
C PRO A 26 11.77 -7.08 9.97
N LEU A 27 12.40 -8.20 10.36
CA LEU A 27 12.27 -9.48 9.64
C LEU A 27 10.83 -10.00 9.66
N ALA A 28 10.06 -9.71 10.72
CA ALA A 28 8.66 -10.10 10.79
C ALA A 28 7.84 -9.42 9.69
N TYR A 29 8.06 -8.12 9.45
CA TYR A 29 7.39 -7.38 8.37
C TYR A 29 7.85 -7.86 7.00
N LEU A 30 9.15 -8.11 6.84
CA LEU A 30 9.69 -8.62 5.60
C LEU A 30 9.09 -9.98 5.27
N ALA A 31 9.06 -10.92 6.22
CA ALA A 31 8.42 -12.23 6.04
C ALA A 31 6.93 -12.10 5.69
N LEU A 32 6.21 -11.18 6.33
CA LEU A 32 4.80 -10.93 6.07
C LEU A 32 4.58 -10.42 4.63
N ILE A 33 5.43 -9.51 4.15
CA ILE A 33 5.44 -9.05 2.76
C ILE A 33 5.77 -10.20 1.80
N LEU A 34 6.78 -11.02 2.12
CA LEU A 34 7.23 -12.12 1.26
C LEU A 34 6.13 -13.16 1.03
N ILE A 35 5.28 -13.42 2.04
CA ILE A 35 4.15 -14.37 1.91
C ILE A 35 3.14 -13.94 0.84
N PHE A 36 3.02 -12.63 0.57
CA PHE A 36 2.11 -12.12 -0.46
C PHE A 36 2.70 -12.14 -1.87
N LEU A 37 4.01 -12.35 -2.05
CA LEU A 37 4.64 -12.36 -3.38
C LEU A 37 4.07 -13.45 -4.32
N PRO A 38 3.88 -14.72 -3.89
CA PRO A 38 3.33 -15.74 -4.76
C PRO A 38 1.89 -15.42 -5.19
N SER A 39 1.08 -14.90 -4.26
CA SER A 39 -0.28 -14.46 -4.55
C SER A 39 -0.30 -13.28 -5.50
N GLY A 40 0.59 -12.30 -5.33
CA GLY A 40 0.77 -11.18 -6.24
C GLY A 40 1.16 -11.64 -7.66
N PHE A 41 2.11 -12.56 -7.76
CA PHE A 41 2.51 -13.14 -9.04
C PHE A 41 1.36 -13.87 -9.73
N GLY A 42 0.67 -14.76 -9.00
CA GLY A 42 -0.49 -15.49 -9.51
C GLY A 42 -1.60 -14.55 -9.95
N PHE A 43 -1.87 -13.51 -9.18
CA PHE A 43 -2.83 -12.47 -9.55
C PHE A 43 -2.42 -11.76 -10.86
N GLY A 44 -1.15 -11.39 -10.99
CA GLY A 44 -0.58 -10.84 -12.23
C GLY A 44 -0.72 -11.75 -13.44
N VAL A 45 -0.46 -13.04 -13.26
CA VAL A 45 -0.67 -14.07 -14.29
C VAL A 45 -2.13 -14.11 -14.72
N THR A 46 -3.07 -14.15 -13.77
CA THR A 46 -4.51 -14.20 -14.08
C THR A 46 -4.99 -12.95 -14.82
N LEU A 47 -4.50 -11.76 -14.44
CA LEU A 47 -4.78 -10.51 -15.16
C LEU A 47 -4.18 -10.54 -16.56
N GLY A 48 -2.94 -10.99 -16.72
CA GLY A 48 -2.31 -11.04 -18.04
C GLY A 48 -2.97 -12.04 -18.97
N THR A 49 -3.40 -13.21 -18.47
CA THR A 49 -4.17 -14.18 -19.28
C THR A 49 -5.54 -13.66 -19.68
N THR A 50 -6.22 -12.93 -18.79
CA THR A 50 -7.56 -12.40 -19.08
C THR A 50 -7.51 -11.20 -20.04
N VAL A 51 -6.46 -10.38 -19.96
CA VAL A 51 -6.27 -9.22 -20.84
C VAL A 51 -5.71 -9.60 -22.21
N ARG A 52 -4.88 -10.66 -22.31
CA ARG A 52 -4.21 -11.05 -23.56
C ARG A 52 -5.16 -11.19 -24.76
N ASP A 53 -6.33 -11.78 -24.53
CA ASP A 53 -7.32 -12.08 -25.59
C ASP A 53 -8.56 -11.17 -25.52
N ALA A 54 -8.54 -10.16 -24.64
CA ALA A 54 -9.63 -9.21 -24.47
C ALA A 54 -9.56 -8.07 -25.49
N ASP A 55 -10.71 -7.55 -25.89
CA ASP A 55 -10.77 -6.26 -26.57
C ASP A 55 -10.39 -5.11 -25.62
N THR A 56 -10.10 -3.93 -26.17
CA THR A 56 -9.64 -2.77 -25.37
C THR A 56 -10.59 -2.40 -24.24
N THR A 57 -11.91 -2.50 -24.48
CA THR A 57 -12.92 -2.11 -23.50
C THR A 57 -12.96 -3.11 -22.34
N ALA A 58 -12.93 -4.41 -22.64
CA ALA A 58 -12.87 -5.47 -21.65
C ALA A 58 -11.54 -5.45 -20.88
N ALA A 59 -10.42 -5.18 -21.56
CA ALA A 59 -9.11 -5.04 -20.92
C ALA A 59 -9.10 -3.89 -19.89
N ILE A 60 -9.67 -2.73 -20.23
CA ILE A 60 -9.82 -1.61 -19.29
C ILE A 60 -10.67 -2.03 -18.08
N GLY A 61 -11.79 -2.72 -18.32
CA GLY A 61 -12.66 -3.21 -17.24
C GLY A 61 -11.94 -4.16 -16.28
N VAL A 62 -11.19 -5.12 -16.83
CA VAL A 62 -10.42 -6.11 -16.06
C VAL A 62 -9.31 -5.46 -15.24
N LEU A 63 -8.62 -4.46 -15.79
CA LEU A 63 -7.55 -3.74 -15.07
C LEU A 63 -8.09 -2.74 -14.05
N ALA A 64 -9.24 -2.12 -14.33
CA ALA A 64 -9.85 -1.15 -13.43
C ALA A 64 -10.56 -1.81 -12.23
N ALA A 65 -11.11 -3.01 -12.40
CA ALA A 65 -11.89 -3.69 -11.36
C ALA A 65 -11.12 -3.92 -10.04
N PRO A 66 -9.87 -4.41 -10.03
CA PRO A 66 -9.08 -4.54 -8.80
C PRO A 66 -8.84 -3.20 -8.10
N LEU A 67 -8.56 -2.15 -8.87
CA LEU A 67 -8.28 -0.81 -8.35
C LEU A 67 -9.55 -0.18 -7.77
N ALA A 68 -10.67 -0.31 -8.47
CA ALA A 68 -11.98 0.12 -7.99
C ALA A 68 -12.39 -0.67 -6.73
N GLY A 69 -12.14 -1.98 -6.70
CA GLY A 69 -12.38 -2.82 -5.52
C GLY A 69 -11.57 -2.36 -4.33
N LEU A 70 -10.26 -2.15 -4.50
CA LEU A 70 -9.36 -1.67 -3.44
C LEU A 70 -9.79 -0.29 -2.92
N LEU A 71 -10.11 0.64 -3.80
CA LEU A 71 -10.61 1.97 -3.41
C LEU A 71 -11.96 1.90 -2.70
N SER A 72 -12.86 1.03 -3.15
CA SER A 72 -14.18 0.84 -2.52
C SER A 72 -14.06 0.23 -1.12
N PHE A 73 -13.23 -0.81 -0.96
CA PHE A 73 -12.93 -1.38 0.35
C PHE A 73 -12.19 -0.39 1.25
N GLY A 74 -11.25 0.38 0.71
CA GLY A 74 -10.58 1.46 1.42
C GLY A 74 -11.56 2.52 1.92
N MET A 75 -12.53 2.91 1.09
CA MET A 75 -13.61 3.83 1.47
C MET A 75 -14.51 3.23 2.56
N LEU A 76 -14.95 1.97 2.42
CA LEU A 76 -15.76 1.29 3.44
C LEU A 76 -15.01 1.16 4.77
N TYR A 77 -13.72 0.82 4.72
CA TYR A 77 -12.86 0.77 5.90
C TYR A 77 -12.72 2.16 6.54
N ALA A 78 -12.46 3.20 5.75
CA ALA A 78 -12.35 4.58 6.24
C ALA A 78 -13.67 5.11 6.84
N LEU A 79 -14.82 4.75 6.27
CA LEU A 79 -16.14 5.11 6.79
C LEU A 79 -16.49 4.36 8.08
N GLY A 80 -16.14 3.06 8.16
CA GLY A 80 -16.48 2.20 9.30
C GLY A 80 -15.54 2.32 10.49
N ALA A 81 -14.23 2.47 10.23
CA ALA A 81 -13.22 2.59 11.29
C ALA A 81 -12.93 4.06 11.65
N GLY A 82 -13.41 5.02 10.85
CA GLY A 82 -13.00 6.42 10.91
C GLY A 82 -11.52 6.59 10.55
N VAL A 83 -11.04 7.84 10.53
CA VAL A 83 -9.60 8.10 10.65
C VAL A 83 -9.18 7.47 11.96
N THR A 84 -8.54 6.30 11.91
CA THR A 84 -8.15 5.52 13.08
C THR A 84 -7.00 6.22 13.79
N ALA A 85 -7.29 7.35 14.42
CA ALA A 85 -6.45 7.85 15.47
C ALA A 85 -6.40 6.76 16.54
N HIS A 86 -5.22 6.20 16.78
CA HIS A 86 -5.06 5.25 17.87
C HIS A 86 -5.53 5.91 19.17
N ALA A 87 -6.05 5.17 20.14
CA ALA A 87 -6.58 5.79 21.37
C ALA A 87 -5.55 6.72 22.07
N SER A 88 -4.26 6.41 21.93
CA SER A 88 -3.14 7.23 22.40
C SER A 88 -2.87 8.50 21.55
N GLU A 89 -3.33 8.54 20.31
CA GLU A 89 -3.25 9.72 19.43
C GLU A 89 -4.36 10.73 19.79
N PHE A 90 -5.52 10.29 20.29
CA PHE A 90 -6.60 11.17 20.74
C PHE A 90 -6.18 12.09 21.89
N ASP A 91 -5.44 11.60 22.89
CA ASP A 91 -4.90 12.45 23.97
C ASP A 91 -3.91 13.49 23.44
N PHE A 92 -3.10 13.12 22.45
CA PHE A 92 -2.20 14.05 21.78
C PHE A 92 -2.98 15.13 21.02
N PHE A 93 -4.07 14.80 20.34
CA PHE A 93 -4.94 15.79 19.69
C PHE A 93 -5.57 16.78 20.65
N LEU A 94 -6.01 16.30 21.80
CA LEU A 94 -6.70 17.12 22.79
C LEU A 94 -5.75 18.06 23.54
N THR A 95 -4.44 17.78 23.51
CA THR A 95 -3.44 18.52 24.29
C THR A 95 -2.40 19.26 23.45
N ALA A 96 -2.17 18.86 22.20
CA ALA A 96 -1.16 19.47 21.34
C ALA A 96 -1.74 20.59 20.47
N ASP A 97 -0.96 21.66 20.27
CA ASP A 97 -1.28 22.77 19.36
C ASP A 97 -1.08 22.36 17.89
N VAL A 98 -1.94 21.45 17.41
CA VAL A 98 -1.91 20.88 16.06
C VAL A 98 -3.21 21.19 15.35
N ARG A 99 -3.11 21.78 14.16
CA ARG A 99 -4.30 22.04 13.33
C ARG A 99 -4.84 20.74 12.76
N PRO A 100 -6.17 20.52 12.73
CA PRO A 100 -6.77 19.30 12.18
C PRO A 100 -6.33 18.96 10.75
N ARG A 101 -6.10 20.00 9.92
CA ARG A 101 -5.62 19.84 8.54
C ARG A 101 -4.21 19.28 8.45
N GLU A 102 -3.32 19.66 9.38
CA GLU A 102 -1.93 19.22 9.39
C GLU A 102 -1.83 17.75 9.80
N TYR A 103 -2.65 17.33 10.75
CA TYR A 103 -2.76 15.93 11.12
C TYR A 103 -3.34 15.09 9.99
N LEU A 104 -4.45 15.53 9.38
CA LEU A 104 -5.07 14.78 8.28
C LEU A 104 -4.08 14.57 7.14
N ALA A 105 -3.31 15.60 6.77
CA ALA A 105 -2.28 15.49 5.76
C ALA A 105 -1.18 14.49 6.17
N ALA A 106 -0.73 14.51 7.43
CA ALA A 106 0.27 13.57 7.94
C ALA A 106 -0.24 12.12 7.98
N ASP A 107 -1.52 11.93 8.31
CA ASP A 107 -2.16 10.62 8.37
C ASP A 107 -2.36 10.03 6.96
N LEU A 108 -2.86 10.82 6.01
CA LEU A 108 -2.95 10.41 4.60
C LEU A 108 -1.57 10.06 4.02
N LEU A 109 -0.54 10.83 4.36
CA LEU A 109 0.83 10.55 3.92
C LEU A 109 1.37 9.27 4.57
N PHE A 110 1.07 9.02 5.85
CA PHE A 110 1.37 7.77 6.53
C PHE A 110 0.68 6.57 5.89
N GLN A 111 -0.62 6.69 5.60
CA GLN A 111 -1.40 5.63 4.94
C GLN A 111 -0.85 5.35 3.55
N LEU A 112 -0.54 6.39 2.75
CA LEU A 112 0.05 6.24 1.42
C LEU A 112 1.39 5.49 1.47
N VAL A 113 2.31 5.92 2.33
CA VAL A 113 3.63 5.28 2.47
C VAL A 113 3.50 3.85 2.99
N SER A 114 2.61 3.60 3.95
CA SER A 114 2.37 2.27 4.49
C SER A 114 1.75 1.33 3.45
N LEU A 115 0.82 1.83 2.64
CA LEU A 115 0.19 1.10 1.55
C LEU A 115 1.21 0.79 0.43
N LEU A 116 2.05 1.75 0.05
CA LEU A 116 3.13 1.54 -0.91
C LEU A 116 4.16 0.53 -0.38
N GLY A 117 4.55 0.63 0.89
CA GLY A 117 5.49 -0.31 1.50
C GLY A 117 4.92 -1.73 1.61
N ALA A 118 3.65 -1.89 1.99
CA ALA A 118 3.02 -3.20 2.16
C ALA A 118 2.58 -3.82 0.83
N GLY A 119 1.97 -3.03 -0.04
CA GLY A 119 1.33 -3.50 -1.28
C GLY A 119 2.17 -3.30 -2.54
N GLY A 120 3.11 -2.36 -2.55
CA GLY A 120 3.86 -1.99 -3.76
C GLY A 120 4.81 -3.09 -4.25
N LEU A 121 5.45 -3.83 -3.34
CA LEU A 121 6.25 -5.02 -3.67
C LEU A 121 5.40 -6.10 -4.34
N SER A 122 4.23 -6.40 -3.76
CA SER A 122 3.28 -7.38 -4.32
C SER A 122 2.74 -6.92 -5.68
N ALA A 123 2.39 -5.64 -5.82
CA ALA A 123 1.94 -5.05 -7.08
C ALA A 123 3.02 -5.10 -8.18
N SER A 124 4.29 -4.87 -7.82
CA SER A 124 5.41 -4.95 -8.76
C SER A 124 5.63 -6.39 -9.23
N VAL A 125 5.47 -7.38 -8.34
CA VAL A 125 5.52 -8.80 -8.72
C VAL A 125 4.30 -9.23 -9.55
N ALA A 126 3.12 -8.67 -9.29
CA ALA A 126 1.95 -8.86 -10.15
C ALA A 126 2.21 -8.32 -11.56
N ALA A 127 2.87 -7.15 -11.69
CA ALA A 127 3.25 -6.62 -12.99
C ALA A 127 4.26 -7.52 -13.73
N VAL A 128 5.18 -8.18 -13.01
CA VAL A 128 6.07 -9.20 -13.60
C VAL A 128 5.26 -10.39 -14.13
N GLY A 129 4.33 -10.93 -13.34
CA GLY A 129 3.46 -12.03 -13.76
C GLY A 129 2.63 -11.68 -15.01
N MET A 130 2.13 -10.45 -15.07
CA MET A 130 1.39 -9.92 -16.22
C MET A 130 2.29 -9.74 -17.46
N ALA A 131 3.50 -9.21 -17.30
CA ALA A 131 4.44 -9.03 -18.41
C ALA A 131 4.81 -10.38 -19.05
N VAL A 132 5.16 -11.37 -18.24
CA VAL A 132 5.52 -12.72 -18.72
C VAL A 132 4.34 -13.37 -19.46
N THR A 133 3.13 -13.26 -18.90
CA THR A 133 1.91 -13.77 -19.55
C THR A 133 1.48 -12.95 -20.76
N MET A 134 1.99 -11.75 -20.98
CA MET A 134 1.80 -11.01 -22.24
C MET A 134 2.91 -11.26 -23.26
N GLY A 135 3.84 -12.18 -22.98
CA GLY A 135 5.00 -12.43 -23.85
C GLY A 135 6.01 -11.28 -23.88
N ARG A 136 5.94 -10.37 -22.89
CA ARG A 136 6.89 -9.28 -22.71
C ARG A 136 8.02 -9.72 -21.77
N PRO A 137 9.23 -9.15 -21.92
CA PRO A 137 10.32 -9.45 -21.00
C PRO A 137 9.96 -8.99 -19.59
N ALA A 138 10.27 -9.78 -18.57
CA ALA A 138 10.05 -9.42 -17.15
C ALA A 138 10.71 -8.09 -16.77
N VAL A 139 11.80 -7.74 -17.46
CA VAL A 139 12.53 -6.47 -17.35
C VAL A 139 11.62 -5.26 -17.61
N ALA A 140 10.54 -5.41 -18.39
CA ALA A 140 9.57 -4.33 -18.63
C ALA A 140 8.86 -3.85 -17.34
N ALA A 141 8.82 -4.67 -16.29
CA ALA A 141 8.25 -4.30 -15.00
C ALA A 141 9.25 -3.63 -14.04
N LEU A 142 10.56 -3.57 -14.39
CA LEU A 142 11.60 -2.95 -13.54
C LEU A 142 11.30 -1.51 -13.09
N PRO A 143 10.74 -0.62 -13.93
CA PRO A 143 10.44 0.75 -13.53
C PRO A 143 9.49 0.84 -12.33
N LEU A 144 8.66 -0.17 -12.11
CA LEU A 144 7.71 -0.20 -10.98
C LEU A 144 8.42 -0.44 -9.64
N PHE A 145 9.54 -1.16 -9.65
CA PHE A 145 10.36 -1.34 -8.45
C PHE A 145 11.13 -0.08 -8.08
N ALA A 146 11.36 0.84 -9.01
CA ALA A 146 11.99 2.13 -8.73
C ALA A 146 11.04 3.13 -8.03
N LEU A 147 9.74 2.81 -7.96
CA LEU A 147 8.72 3.59 -7.26
C LEU A 147 8.52 3.15 -5.80
N LEU A 148 9.22 2.09 -5.37
CA LEU A 148 9.18 1.50 -4.02
C LEU A 148 10.37 1.97 -3.17
#